data_AF-A0A9X3M893-F1
#
_entry.id   AF-A0A9X3M893-F1
#
_cell.length_a   1.000
_cell.length_b   1.000
_cell.length_c   1.000
_cell.angle_alpha   90.00
_cell.angle_beta   90.00
_cell.angle_gamma   90.00
#
_symmetry.space_group_name_H-M   'P 1'
#
loop_
_entity.id
_entity.type
_entity.pdbx_description
1 polymer ?
#
loop_
_entity_poly.entity_id
_entity_poly.type
_entity_poly.pdbx_seq_one_letter_code
_entity_poly.pdbx_strand_id
1 'polypeptide(L)'
;MNRNPFDPENPNAQRRARENSARKARRSIADSTQANSEDSWRGRRRRHEARPAARHRREDHGGSWKGAHPSVSGENRREPEGISRSRPTGQHFRRRRIAAAMFVAFLLACAAGVGAAVQKLSSSRHEDPQAHNTVNEPADYAPTEAVAIPPATPDVQLTPAVARIPQKLRPIRDELKPGQNRELQLKSSDRERKYIINVPRGALPYSKKGNPTAHPDAKTKPLPLIFAFHGYREQADQMARYTGLADKEAIVVYPQGVGNAWEGAPYAKVKRGEDVRFVRDILDAVSSTYQVDANRIYATGMSNGGGFVGKLACELPEEFAAFAAVSAAYYSGTWRACAEKGSDPKRPETVHFKRGQTSPYLDIHGRKDQTIHYDGGPRYGDEYLGAYEFTQQYAARSHCVGAPVTTRVTDAIQRVQWPNCGHGMEVTHLAIGDAGHTWMGERTGEAGKAAADPSRESKSKAVTATGEVAAFFEVHRRS
;
A
#
# COMPACT_ATOMS: atom_id res chain seq x y z
N MET A 1 -8.90 -50.51 -34.89
CA MET A 1 -8.35 -49.13 -34.87
C MET A 1 -8.84 -48.44 -33.61
N ASN A 2 -7.96 -48.10 -32.67
CA ASN A 2 -8.35 -47.38 -31.44
C ASN A 2 -8.41 -45.88 -31.72
N ARG A 3 -9.43 -45.18 -31.21
CA ARG A 3 -9.49 -43.71 -31.16
C ARG A 3 -9.26 -43.23 -29.72
N ASN A 4 -8.46 -42.18 -29.58
CA ASN A 4 -8.05 -41.61 -28.30
C ASN A 4 -9.24 -40.96 -27.57
N PRO A 5 -9.51 -41.27 -26.28
CA PRO A 5 -10.60 -40.65 -25.53
C PRO A 5 -10.38 -39.16 -25.15
N PHE A 6 -9.19 -38.60 -25.39
CA PHE A 6 -8.83 -37.21 -25.06
C PHE A 6 -8.75 -36.27 -26.29
N ASP A 7 -9.65 -36.47 -27.25
CA ASP A 7 -9.87 -35.55 -28.37
C ASP A 7 -10.75 -34.35 -27.91
N PRO A 8 -10.24 -33.10 -27.92
CA PRO A 8 -10.98 -31.93 -27.44
C PRO A 8 -12.12 -31.47 -28.37
N GLU A 9 -12.11 -31.89 -29.65
CA GLU A 9 -13.15 -31.53 -30.62
C GLU A 9 -14.34 -32.51 -30.60
N ASN A 10 -14.24 -33.62 -29.87
CA ASN A 10 -15.27 -34.65 -29.79
C ASN A 10 -16.60 -34.11 -29.17
N PRO A 11 -17.71 -34.01 -29.93
CA PRO A 11 -18.95 -33.41 -29.44
C PRO A 11 -19.57 -34.16 -28.26
N ASN A 12 -19.32 -35.48 -28.16
CA ASN A 12 -19.84 -36.30 -27.06
C ASN A 12 -19.12 -36.04 -25.73
N ALA A 13 -17.86 -35.60 -25.76
CA ALA A 13 -17.13 -35.20 -24.55
C ALA A 13 -17.71 -33.91 -23.97
N GLN A 14 -17.93 -32.90 -24.82
CA GLN A 14 -18.54 -31.62 -24.42
C GLN A 14 -19.97 -31.80 -23.89
N ARG A 15 -20.77 -32.68 -24.52
CA ARG A 15 -22.11 -33.04 -24.02
C ARG A 15 -22.06 -33.65 -22.62
N ARG A 16 -21.21 -34.65 -22.39
CA ARG A 16 -21.05 -35.30 -21.07
C ARG A 16 -20.57 -34.33 -19.99
N ALA A 17 -19.72 -33.37 -20.34
CA ALA A 17 -19.30 -32.30 -19.41
C ALA A 17 -20.48 -31.41 -18.99
N ARG A 18 -21.35 -31.02 -19.92
CA ARG A 18 -22.56 -30.23 -19.61
C ARG A 18 -23.57 -31.01 -18.76
N GLU A 19 -23.80 -32.29 -19.08
CA GLU A 19 -24.70 -33.17 -18.31
C GLU A 19 -24.20 -33.40 -16.87
N ASN A 20 -22.90 -33.62 -16.68
CA ASN A 20 -22.29 -33.73 -15.34
C ASN A 20 -22.38 -32.42 -14.53
N SER A 21 -22.16 -31.27 -15.16
CA SER A 21 -22.31 -29.96 -14.51
C SER A 21 -23.75 -29.71 -14.04
N ALA A 22 -24.75 -30.01 -14.88
CA ALA A 22 -26.16 -29.93 -14.49
C ALA A 22 -26.51 -30.89 -13.34
N ARG A 23 -25.95 -32.11 -13.32
CA ARG A 23 -26.14 -33.08 -12.24
C ARG A 23 -25.50 -32.61 -10.92
N LYS A 24 -24.37 -31.91 -10.97
CA LYS A 24 -23.69 -31.33 -9.80
C LYS A 24 -24.48 -30.14 -9.23
N ALA A 25 -25.00 -29.26 -10.08
CA ALA A 25 -25.88 -28.17 -9.67
C ALA A 25 -27.17 -28.66 -8.99
N ARG A 26 -27.81 -29.71 -9.53
CA ARG A 26 -29.03 -30.29 -8.93
C ARG A 26 -28.81 -30.91 -7.54
N ARG A 27 -27.62 -31.42 -7.22
CA ARG A 27 -27.29 -31.85 -5.84
C ARG A 27 -27.15 -30.67 -4.89
N SER A 28 -26.44 -29.62 -5.30
CA SER A 28 -26.26 -28.40 -4.51
C SER A 28 -27.57 -27.71 -4.07
N ILE A 29 -28.66 -27.91 -4.82
CA ILE A 29 -30.01 -27.37 -4.51
C ILE A 29 -30.78 -28.30 -3.56
N ALA A 30 -30.54 -29.62 -3.61
CA ALA A 30 -31.12 -30.57 -2.67
C ALA A 30 -30.48 -30.45 -1.27
N ASP A 31 -29.15 -30.39 -1.21
CA ASP A 31 -28.40 -30.31 0.06
C ASP A 31 -28.73 -29.02 0.85
N SER A 32 -29.11 -27.93 0.16
CA SER A 32 -29.48 -26.65 0.78
C SER A 32 -30.95 -26.55 1.22
N THR A 33 -31.83 -27.45 0.75
CA THR A 33 -33.23 -27.51 1.20
C THR A 33 -33.45 -28.42 2.40
N GLN A 34 -32.50 -29.31 2.72
CA GLN A 34 -32.63 -30.29 3.80
C GLN A 34 -32.02 -29.82 5.15
N ALA A 35 -31.36 -28.65 5.19
CA ALA A 35 -30.68 -28.10 6.37
C ALA A 35 -31.52 -27.11 7.21
N ASN A 36 -32.81 -26.93 6.91
CA ASN A 36 -33.67 -25.88 7.49
C ASN A 36 -34.99 -26.42 8.08
N SER A 37 -34.98 -27.65 8.63
CA SER A 37 -36.14 -28.21 9.32
C SER A 37 -35.79 -29.29 10.36
N GLU A 38 -35.20 -28.91 11.49
CA GLU A 38 -35.44 -29.54 12.81
C GLU A 38 -34.82 -28.71 13.95
N ASP A 39 -35.40 -28.86 15.16
CA ASP A 39 -35.06 -28.21 16.45
C ASP A 39 -34.97 -26.66 16.57
N SER A 40 -35.58 -26.03 17.56
CA SER A 40 -36.60 -26.51 18.51
C SER A 40 -37.47 -25.37 19.08
N TRP A 41 -38.79 -25.58 19.12
CA TRP A 41 -39.74 -24.69 19.82
C TRP A 41 -40.33 -25.41 21.05
N ARG A 42 -39.72 -25.22 22.23
CA ARG A 42 -40.34 -25.55 23.53
C ARG A 42 -40.11 -24.42 24.53
N GLY A 43 -41.03 -23.45 24.54
CA GLY A 43 -40.91 -22.25 25.36
C GLY A 43 -41.18 -22.47 26.86
N ARG A 44 -40.84 -21.48 27.67
CA ARG A 44 -41.33 -21.36 29.06
C ARG A 44 -41.62 -19.89 29.36
N ARG A 45 -42.90 -19.54 29.52
CA ARG A 45 -43.33 -18.19 29.91
C ARG A 45 -42.96 -17.94 31.37
N ARG A 46 -42.34 -16.79 31.67
CA ARG A 46 -42.58 -16.04 32.92
C ARG A 46 -42.76 -14.57 32.58
N ARG A 47 -43.70 -13.91 33.27
CA ARG A 47 -43.92 -12.47 33.20
C ARG A 47 -42.90 -11.75 34.08
N HIS A 48 -42.71 -10.46 33.83
CA HIS A 48 -42.96 -9.45 34.87
C HIS A 48 -43.38 -8.13 34.21
N GLU A 49 -44.21 -7.35 34.90
CA GLU A 49 -44.80 -6.12 34.39
C GLU A 49 -43.86 -4.89 34.51
N ALA A 50 -44.33 -3.74 34.01
CA ALA A 50 -43.58 -2.48 33.96
C ALA A 50 -44.27 -1.35 34.75
N ARG A 51 -43.47 -0.31 35.09
CA ARG A 51 -43.87 0.99 35.72
C ARG A 51 -44.22 0.93 37.22
N PRO A 52 -44.27 2.09 37.93
CA PRO A 52 -43.94 3.47 37.53
C PRO A 52 -42.80 4.11 38.38
N ALA A 53 -42.52 5.40 38.15
CA ALA A 53 -41.56 6.21 38.91
C ALA A 53 -42.20 6.99 40.08
N ALA A 54 -41.37 7.49 41.00
CA ALA A 54 -41.74 8.44 42.06
C ALA A 54 -40.67 9.54 42.22
N ARG A 55 -41.00 10.63 42.94
CA ARG A 55 -40.17 11.85 43.13
C ARG A 55 -39.89 12.12 44.62
N HIS A 56 -38.95 13.05 44.86
CA HIS A 56 -38.60 13.68 46.16
C HIS A 56 -37.78 12.76 47.11
N ARG A 57 -36.97 13.28 48.05
CA ARG A 57 -36.92 14.63 48.66
C ARG A 57 -35.51 15.24 48.72
N ARG A 58 -35.40 16.48 49.21
CA ARG A 58 -34.15 17.16 49.61
C ARG A 58 -33.76 16.81 51.05
N GLU A 59 -32.49 16.94 51.37
CA GLU A 59 -31.90 17.73 52.49
C GLU A 59 -30.38 17.79 52.18
N ASP A 60 -29.72 18.93 51.93
CA ASP A 60 -29.55 20.20 52.67
C ASP A 60 -28.73 20.08 53.97
N HIS A 61 -27.39 20.10 53.85
CA HIS A 61 -26.46 20.55 54.89
C HIS A 61 -25.32 21.37 54.26
N GLY A 62 -25.02 22.54 54.85
CA GLY A 62 -23.97 23.45 54.39
C GLY A 62 -22.81 23.59 55.38
N GLY A 63 -21.67 24.06 54.90
CA GLY A 63 -20.46 24.29 55.71
C GLY A 63 -19.57 25.38 55.10
N SER A 64 -19.86 26.64 55.42
CA SER A 64 -19.06 27.80 54.99
C SER A 64 -17.84 27.99 55.88
N TRP A 65 -16.69 28.36 55.30
CA TRP A 65 -15.69 29.19 55.97
C TRP A 65 -15.06 30.21 54.99
N LYS A 66 -14.60 31.33 55.56
CA LYS A 66 -13.91 32.45 54.89
C LYS A 66 -12.38 32.23 55.00
N GLY A 67 -11.48 32.87 54.26
CA GLY A 67 -11.57 33.93 53.24
C GLY A 67 -10.18 34.61 53.06
N ALA A 68 -10.17 35.84 52.53
CA ALA A 68 -9.02 36.76 52.39
C ALA A 68 -7.98 36.52 51.25
N HIS A 69 -7.82 37.56 50.41
CA HIS A 69 -6.62 37.84 49.60
C HIS A 69 -5.71 38.83 50.37
N PRO A 70 -4.46 39.05 49.89
CA PRO A 70 -4.20 40.35 49.26
C PRO A 70 -3.58 40.30 47.83
N SER A 71 -3.74 41.44 47.15
CA SER A 71 -3.00 42.02 46.00
C SER A 71 -1.47 41.78 45.98
N VAL A 72 -0.71 41.88 44.88
CA VAL A 72 -0.57 42.90 43.79
C VAL A 72 0.14 42.19 42.58
N SER A 73 0.02 42.46 41.26
CA SER A 73 -0.77 43.33 40.34
C SER A 73 -1.12 42.50 39.05
N GLY A 74 -1.12 42.92 37.76
CA GLY A 74 -0.94 44.22 37.07
C GLY A 74 -1.01 44.10 35.51
N GLU A 75 -1.26 45.24 34.84
CA GLU A 75 -1.15 45.53 33.40
C GLU A 75 -2.08 44.91 32.31
N ASN A 76 -2.56 45.82 31.45
CA ASN A 76 -2.85 45.70 30.01
C ASN A 76 -3.90 44.69 29.49
N ARG A 77 -5.15 45.16 29.41
CA ARG A 77 -6.16 44.71 28.44
C ARG A 77 -6.68 45.92 27.64
N ARG A 78 -6.58 45.88 26.30
CA ARG A 78 -7.24 46.85 25.41
C ARG A 78 -8.58 46.28 24.92
N GLU A 79 -9.62 47.09 24.91
CA GLU A 79 -10.87 46.83 24.21
C GLU A 79 -10.88 47.52 22.83
N PRO A 80 -11.68 47.03 21.85
CA PRO A 80 -11.73 47.62 20.51
C PRO A 80 -12.76 48.76 20.39
N GLU A 81 -12.43 49.79 19.62
CA GLU A 81 -13.36 50.91 19.33
C GLU A 81 -14.49 50.50 18.38
N GLY A 82 -15.66 51.15 18.54
CA GLY A 82 -16.88 50.84 17.79
C GLY A 82 -16.97 51.50 16.42
N ILE A 83 -17.20 50.71 15.36
CA ILE A 83 -17.39 51.23 14.00
C ILE A 83 -18.85 51.62 13.75
N SER A 84 -19.06 52.91 13.43
CA SER A 84 -20.36 53.46 13.04
C SER A 84 -20.86 52.89 11.70
N ARG A 85 -22.16 52.56 11.60
CA ARG A 85 -22.79 52.05 10.38
C ARG A 85 -23.57 53.15 9.65
N SER A 86 -23.02 53.68 8.56
CA SER A 86 -23.79 54.48 7.60
C SER A 86 -24.70 53.58 6.74
N ARG A 87 -25.86 54.12 6.31
CA ARG A 87 -26.80 53.42 5.42
C ARG A 87 -26.40 53.64 3.94
N PRO A 88 -26.41 52.62 3.06
CA PRO A 88 -26.11 52.81 1.64
C PRO A 88 -27.23 53.57 0.92
N THR A 89 -26.87 54.53 0.07
CA THR A 89 -27.81 55.25 -0.80
C THR A 89 -28.14 54.44 -2.08
N GLY A 90 -29.25 54.77 -2.74
CA GLY A 90 -29.81 54.01 -3.86
C GLY A 90 -28.89 53.84 -5.09
N GLN A 91 -27.81 54.62 -5.19
CA GLN A 91 -26.83 54.53 -6.27
C GLN A 91 -26.09 53.17 -6.28
N HIS A 92 -25.89 52.54 -5.10
CA HIS A 92 -25.30 51.20 -5.00
C HIS A 92 -26.16 50.10 -5.64
N PHE A 93 -27.49 50.21 -5.56
CA PHE A 93 -28.41 49.22 -6.15
C PHE A 93 -28.42 49.25 -7.68
N ARG A 94 -28.28 50.44 -8.31
CA ARG A 94 -28.11 50.54 -9.77
C ARG A 94 -26.81 49.86 -10.23
N ARG A 95 -25.68 50.12 -9.58
CA ARG A 95 -24.39 49.50 -9.95
C ARG A 95 -24.41 47.97 -9.81
N ARG A 96 -25.00 47.41 -8.74
CA ARG A 96 -25.14 45.95 -8.58
C ARG A 96 -26.05 45.30 -9.62
N ARG A 97 -27.14 45.95 -10.04
CA ARG A 97 -28.02 45.44 -11.11
C ARG A 97 -27.33 45.38 -12.48
N ILE A 98 -26.52 46.38 -12.82
CA ILE A 98 -25.74 46.39 -14.07
C ILE A 98 -24.69 45.27 -14.06
N ALA A 99 -23.94 45.11 -12.95
CA ALA A 99 -22.96 44.04 -12.81
C ALA A 99 -23.58 42.64 -12.93
N ALA A 100 -24.75 42.41 -12.31
CA ALA A 100 -25.47 41.14 -12.42
C ALA A 100 -25.94 40.85 -13.87
N ALA A 101 -26.46 41.86 -14.58
CA ALA A 101 -26.88 41.70 -15.98
C ALA A 101 -25.70 41.36 -16.90
N MET A 102 -24.54 42.03 -16.72
CA MET A 102 -23.31 41.72 -17.46
C MET A 102 -22.82 40.28 -17.20
N PHE A 103 -22.91 39.81 -15.95
CA PHE A 103 -22.48 38.45 -15.59
C PHE A 103 -23.39 37.36 -16.19
N VAL A 104 -24.71 37.58 -16.22
CA VAL A 104 -25.66 36.68 -16.89
C VAL A 104 -25.45 36.67 -18.41
N ALA A 105 -25.21 37.83 -19.04
CA ALA A 105 -24.90 37.89 -20.46
C ALA A 105 -23.60 37.14 -20.81
N PHE A 106 -22.57 37.24 -19.97
CA PHE A 106 -21.31 36.51 -20.15
C PHE A 106 -21.51 34.99 -20.05
N LEU A 107 -22.26 34.51 -19.06
CA LEU A 107 -22.58 33.07 -18.91
C LEU A 107 -23.37 32.52 -20.10
N LEU A 108 -24.33 33.29 -20.64
CA LEU A 108 -25.08 32.90 -21.84
C LEU A 108 -24.18 32.83 -23.09
N ALA A 109 -23.23 33.75 -23.24
CA ALA A 109 -22.25 33.71 -24.33
C ALA A 109 -21.33 32.47 -24.22
N CYS A 110 -20.87 32.12 -23.01
CA CYS A 110 -20.11 30.89 -22.78
C CYS A 110 -20.92 29.62 -23.13
N ALA A 111 -22.19 29.56 -22.74
CA ALA A 111 -23.06 28.42 -23.05
C ALA A 111 -23.25 28.22 -24.57
N ALA A 112 -23.44 29.31 -25.33
CA ALA A 112 -23.54 29.26 -26.78
C ALA A 112 -22.23 28.78 -27.45
N GLY A 113 -21.08 29.22 -26.94
CA GLY A 113 -19.76 28.79 -27.44
C GLY A 113 -19.50 27.29 -27.26
N VAL A 114 -19.90 26.72 -26.12
CA VAL A 114 -19.75 25.27 -25.86
C VAL A 114 -20.66 24.44 -26.78
N GLY A 115 -21.92 24.86 -27.00
CA GLY A 115 -22.85 24.13 -27.87
C GLY A 115 -22.33 23.96 -29.30
N ALA A 116 -21.81 25.04 -29.89
CA ALA A 116 -21.23 25.03 -31.25
C ALA A 116 -19.96 24.16 -31.36
N ALA A 117 -19.14 24.08 -30.31
CA ALA A 117 -17.97 23.21 -30.28
C ALA A 117 -18.35 21.72 -30.20
N VAL A 118 -19.31 21.36 -29.35
CA VAL A 118 -19.75 19.96 -29.16
C VAL A 118 -20.39 19.40 -30.42
N GLN A 119 -21.27 20.15 -31.10
CA GLN A 119 -21.88 19.68 -32.36
C GLN A 119 -20.85 19.47 -33.49
N LYS A 120 -19.73 20.19 -33.49
CA LYS A 120 -18.68 20.06 -34.53
C LYS A 120 -17.66 18.95 -34.25
N LEU A 121 -17.66 18.39 -33.03
CA LEU A 121 -16.87 17.22 -32.65
C LEU A 121 -17.66 15.90 -32.76
N SER A 122 -18.99 15.96 -32.69
CA SER A 122 -19.87 14.78 -32.71
C SER A 122 -19.99 14.08 -34.09
N SER A 123 -19.41 14.63 -35.16
CA SER A 123 -19.60 14.12 -36.53
C SER A 123 -18.35 13.47 -37.14
N SER A 124 -17.29 13.20 -36.37
CA SER A 124 -16.00 12.72 -36.92
C SER A 124 -15.19 11.78 -36.01
N ARG A 125 -15.86 10.75 -35.45
CA ARG A 125 -15.29 9.40 -35.22
C ARG A 125 -16.33 8.40 -34.67
N HIS A 126 -16.67 7.41 -35.48
CA HIS A 126 -16.86 6.03 -35.01
C HIS A 126 -15.74 5.16 -35.63
N GLU A 127 -15.50 3.99 -35.06
CA GLU A 127 -14.18 3.36 -35.07
C GLU A 127 -13.99 2.25 -36.11
N ASP A 128 -12.72 2.00 -36.45
CA ASP A 128 -12.19 0.63 -36.41
C ASP A 128 -11.04 0.62 -35.36
N PRO A 129 -11.17 -0.09 -34.22
CA PRO A 129 -10.12 -0.15 -33.20
C PRO A 129 -8.95 -1.11 -33.51
N GLN A 130 -8.96 -1.85 -34.62
CA GLN A 130 -7.99 -2.92 -34.91
C GLN A 130 -7.01 -2.59 -36.04
N ALA A 131 -7.22 -1.52 -36.80
CA ALA A 131 -6.35 -1.16 -37.91
C ALA A 131 -5.06 -0.42 -37.48
N HIS A 132 -3.93 -0.87 -38.02
CA HIS A 132 -2.59 -0.24 -37.96
C HIS A 132 -1.84 -0.26 -36.61
N ASN A 133 -1.09 -1.35 -36.38
CA ASN A 133 0.30 -1.25 -35.92
C ASN A 133 1.09 -2.54 -36.23
N THR A 134 1.37 -2.77 -37.52
CA THR A 134 2.28 -3.83 -37.98
C THR A 134 3.69 -3.27 -38.19
N VAL A 135 4.43 -3.14 -37.10
CA VAL A 135 5.90 -2.98 -37.16
C VAL A 135 6.51 -4.36 -36.92
N ASN A 136 7.30 -4.85 -37.87
CA ASN A 136 8.05 -6.09 -37.69
C ASN A 136 9.29 -5.78 -36.84
N GLU A 137 9.33 -6.28 -35.60
CA GLU A 137 10.58 -6.30 -34.83
C GLU A 137 11.55 -7.32 -35.44
N PRO A 138 12.86 -7.00 -35.57
CA PRO A 138 13.86 -7.99 -35.92
C PRO A 138 14.03 -8.98 -34.75
N ALA A 139 13.84 -10.26 -35.03
CA ALA A 139 13.97 -11.32 -34.04
C ALA A 139 15.45 -11.66 -33.77
N ASP A 140 16.15 -10.79 -33.03
CA ASP A 140 17.36 -11.14 -32.27
C ASP A 140 17.67 -10.04 -31.24
N TYR A 141 17.23 -10.25 -29.99
CA TYR A 141 17.73 -9.50 -28.83
C TYR A 141 18.06 -10.48 -27.70
N ALA A 142 19.35 -10.65 -27.45
CA ALA A 142 19.84 -11.33 -26.25
C ALA A 142 19.38 -10.55 -25.00
N PRO A 143 19.20 -11.21 -23.83
CA PRO A 143 18.79 -10.53 -22.60
C PRO A 143 19.87 -9.55 -22.13
N THR A 144 19.70 -8.29 -22.49
CA THR A 144 20.41 -7.16 -21.91
C THR A 144 19.82 -6.82 -20.54
N GLU A 145 20.60 -6.15 -19.70
CA GLU A 145 20.16 -5.77 -18.36
C GLU A 145 18.92 -4.86 -18.45
N ALA A 146 17.86 -5.21 -17.72
CA ALA A 146 16.58 -4.50 -17.81
C ALA A 146 16.74 -3.03 -17.40
N VAL A 147 16.64 -2.14 -18.39
CA VAL A 147 16.80 -0.69 -18.21
C VAL A 147 15.56 -0.13 -17.53
N ALA A 148 15.59 -0.12 -16.19
CA ALA A 148 14.66 0.65 -15.39
C ALA A 148 14.77 2.12 -15.81
N ILE A 149 13.70 2.68 -16.40
CA ILE A 149 13.68 4.10 -16.77
C ILE A 149 13.71 4.87 -15.46
N PRO A 150 14.78 5.64 -15.15
CA PRO A 150 14.90 6.29 -13.85
C PRO A 150 13.72 7.25 -13.64
N PRO A 151 13.18 7.34 -12.42
CA PRO A 151 12.24 8.40 -12.08
C PRO A 151 12.90 9.76 -12.27
N ALA A 152 12.08 10.79 -12.49
CA ALA A 152 12.58 12.14 -12.79
C ALA A 152 13.32 12.72 -11.57
N THR A 153 14.66 12.66 -11.60
CA THR A 153 15.52 13.11 -10.50
C THR A 153 15.27 14.58 -10.20
N PRO A 154 14.78 14.94 -9.00
CA PRO A 154 14.92 16.29 -8.48
C PRO A 154 16.41 16.58 -8.22
N ASP A 155 16.78 17.86 -8.10
CA ASP A 155 18.03 18.26 -7.44
C ASP A 155 17.94 17.98 -5.93
N VAL A 156 17.96 16.69 -5.58
CA VAL A 156 17.99 16.24 -4.18
C VAL A 156 19.36 16.56 -3.61
N GLN A 157 19.43 17.58 -2.77
CA GLN A 157 20.61 17.82 -1.92
C GLN A 157 20.83 16.58 -1.05
N LEU A 158 21.82 15.76 -1.43
CA LEU A 158 22.10 14.50 -0.76
C LEU A 158 22.55 14.77 0.68
N THR A 159 21.65 14.53 1.64
CA THR A 159 22.01 14.48 3.06
C THR A 159 23.17 13.50 3.24
N PRO A 160 24.24 13.85 3.99
CA PRO A 160 25.31 12.91 4.31
C PRO A 160 24.75 11.62 4.91
N ALA A 161 25.36 10.48 4.57
CA ALA A 161 24.94 9.17 5.11
C ALA A 161 25.20 9.13 6.63
N VAL A 162 24.13 9.14 7.43
CA VAL A 162 24.20 9.07 8.90
C VAL A 162 23.86 7.65 9.34
N ALA A 163 24.69 7.06 10.22
CA ALA A 163 24.41 5.75 10.79
C ALA A 163 23.17 5.81 11.71
N ARG A 164 22.23 4.86 11.56
CA ARG A 164 21.05 4.75 12.43
C ARG A 164 21.48 4.36 13.84
N ILE A 165 21.11 5.19 14.81
CA ILE A 165 21.16 4.83 16.23
C ILE A 165 19.97 3.89 16.52
N PRO A 166 20.19 2.67 17.05
CA PRO A 166 19.11 1.78 17.45
C PRO A 166 18.37 2.30 18.69
N GLN A 167 17.06 2.07 18.78
CA GLN A 167 16.26 2.41 19.96
C GLN A 167 16.56 1.45 21.13
N LYS A 168 17.04 0.24 20.84
CA LYS A 168 17.50 -0.75 21.82
C LYS A 168 18.77 -1.43 21.33
N LEU A 169 19.85 -1.36 22.11
CA LEU A 169 21.09 -2.09 21.85
C LEU A 169 20.85 -3.61 21.98
N ARG A 170 20.75 -4.29 20.83
CA ARG A 170 20.46 -5.73 20.71
C ARG A 170 21.31 -6.39 19.60
N PRO A 171 22.64 -6.30 19.65
CA PRO A 171 23.50 -6.78 18.57
C PRO A 171 23.28 -8.27 18.27
N ILE A 172 23.22 -8.59 16.99
CA ILE A 172 23.35 -9.95 16.45
C ILE A 172 24.66 -10.55 16.99
N ARG A 173 24.58 -11.74 17.57
CA ARG A 173 25.72 -12.42 18.21
C ARG A 173 26.43 -13.44 17.31
N ASP A 174 25.72 -13.94 16.31
CA ASP A 174 26.20 -14.98 15.40
C ASP A 174 27.14 -14.38 14.33
N GLU A 175 28.16 -15.16 13.93
CA GLU A 175 29.08 -14.75 12.88
C GLU A 175 28.40 -14.82 11.50
N LEU A 176 28.20 -13.66 10.87
CA LEU A 176 27.63 -13.54 9.54
C LEU A 176 28.72 -13.45 8.48
N LYS A 177 28.73 -14.41 7.55
CA LYS A 177 29.63 -14.44 6.40
C LYS A 177 29.09 -13.55 5.29
N PRO A 178 29.83 -12.53 4.81
CA PRO A 178 29.30 -11.61 3.82
C PRO A 178 28.95 -12.28 2.48
N GLY A 179 27.88 -11.81 1.84
CA GLY A 179 27.30 -12.38 0.62
C GLY A 179 26.51 -13.68 0.82
N GLN A 180 26.31 -14.15 2.06
CA GLN A 180 25.56 -15.37 2.35
C GLN A 180 24.26 -15.07 3.10
N ASN A 181 23.17 -15.70 2.66
CA ASN A 181 21.91 -15.74 3.41
C ASN A 181 22.10 -16.57 4.69
N ARG A 182 21.71 -16.01 5.84
CA ARG A 182 21.79 -16.66 7.16
C ARG A 182 20.46 -16.53 7.88
N GLU A 183 19.87 -17.64 8.31
CA GLU A 183 18.74 -17.59 9.24
C GLU A 183 19.24 -17.20 10.64
N LEU A 184 18.53 -16.25 11.27
CA LEU A 184 18.72 -15.78 12.63
C LEU A 184 17.38 -15.81 13.37
N GLN A 185 17.46 -15.73 14.71
CA GLN A 185 16.30 -15.68 15.58
C GLN A 185 16.44 -14.57 16.62
N LEU A 186 15.33 -13.91 16.93
CA LEU A 186 15.24 -12.99 18.07
C LEU A 186 13.87 -13.08 18.74
N LYS A 187 13.82 -12.70 20.02
CA LYS A 187 12.58 -12.55 20.75
C LYS A 187 11.89 -11.24 20.39
N SER A 188 10.67 -11.32 19.85
CA SER A 188 9.81 -10.16 19.62
C SER A 188 8.39 -10.45 20.10
N SER A 189 7.77 -9.43 20.70
CA SER A 189 6.55 -9.59 21.52
C SER A 189 6.76 -10.67 22.60
N ASP A 190 6.00 -11.75 22.56
CA ASP A 190 5.99 -12.86 23.52
C ASP A 190 6.82 -14.08 23.07
N ARG A 191 7.33 -14.11 21.83
CA ARG A 191 7.85 -15.31 21.16
C ARG A 191 9.17 -15.11 20.42
N GLU A 192 9.86 -16.22 20.14
CA GLU A 192 10.96 -16.24 19.18
C GLU A 192 10.43 -16.10 17.76
N ARG A 193 11.14 -15.31 16.94
CA ARG A 193 10.82 -15.04 15.53
C ARG A 193 12.06 -15.25 14.67
N LYS A 194 11.88 -15.93 13.53
CA LYS A 194 12.92 -16.19 12.52
C LYS A 194 12.96 -15.10 11.46
N TYR A 195 14.16 -14.76 11.00
CA TYR A 195 14.39 -13.97 9.80
C TYR A 195 15.68 -14.44 9.11
N ILE A 196 15.76 -14.27 7.79
CA ILE A 196 17.01 -14.44 7.05
C ILE A 196 17.63 -13.05 6.85
N ILE A 197 18.95 -12.96 6.96
CA ILE A 197 19.72 -11.76 6.61
C ILE A 197 20.77 -12.10 5.54
N ASN A 198 20.97 -11.20 4.59
CA ASN A 198 22.18 -11.12 3.78
C ASN A 198 22.92 -9.82 4.12
N VAL A 199 24.24 -9.92 4.21
CA VAL A 199 25.15 -8.83 4.59
C VAL A 199 26.17 -8.70 3.46
N PRO A 200 26.19 -7.61 2.67
CA PRO A 200 27.10 -7.46 1.53
C PRO A 200 28.54 -7.29 2.02
N ARG A 201 29.54 -7.49 1.14
CA ARG A 201 30.97 -7.45 1.53
C ARG A 201 31.41 -6.11 2.14
N GLY A 202 30.75 -5.00 1.79
CA GLY A 202 31.01 -3.67 2.36
C GLY A 202 30.36 -3.43 3.73
N ALA A 203 29.43 -4.28 4.18
CA ALA A 203 28.75 -4.14 5.47
C ALA A 203 29.65 -4.58 6.62
N LEU A 204 30.57 -3.71 7.00
CA LEU A 204 31.44 -3.89 8.15
C LEU A 204 30.63 -3.68 9.44
N PRO A 205 30.73 -4.60 10.43
CA PRO A 205 30.10 -4.41 11.73
C PRO A 205 30.82 -3.32 12.52
N TYR A 206 30.16 -2.76 13.54
CA TYR A 206 30.87 -2.01 14.58
C TYR A 206 31.97 -2.89 15.19
N SER A 207 33.12 -2.30 15.50
CA SER A 207 34.24 -3.06 16.09
C SER A 207 33.83 -3.68 17.43
N LYS A 208 34.56 -4.69 17.93
CA LYS A 208 34.25 -5.33 19.24
C LYS A 208 34.37 -4.38 20.46
N LYS A 209 34.78 -3.12 20.25
CA LYS A 209 34.76 -2.02 21.24
C LYS A 209 33.94 -0.81 20.76
N GLY A 210 33.39 -0.86 19.55
CA GLY A 210 32.64 0.22 18.92
C GLY A 210 31.22 0.27 19.47
N ASN A 211 30.90 1.35 20.16
CA ASN A 211 29.53 1.67 20.56
C ASN A 211 28.74 2.18 19.34
N PRO A 212 27.56 1.63 19.00
CA PRO A 212 26.69 2.19 17.94
C PRO A 212 26.26 3.65 18.17
N THR A 213 26.39 4.18 19.39
CA THR A 213 26.15 5.60 19.70
C THR A 213 27.43 6.45 19.76
N ALA A 214 28.60 5.89 19.45
CA ALA A 214 29.79 6.69 19.13
C ALA A 214 29.75 7.05 17.64
N HIS A 215 30.33 8.20 17.26
CA HIS A 215 30.41 8.60 15.86
C HIS A 215 31.10 7.49 15.02
N PRO A 216 30.56 7.16 13.84
CA PRO A 216 31.11 6.10 13.00
C PRO A 216 32.55 6.43 12.60
N ASP A 217 33.41 5.43 12.65
CA ASP A 217 34.81 5.55 12.22
C ASP A 217 34.83 5.92 10.73
N ALA A 218 35.45 7.05 10.38
CA ALA A 218 35.22 7.75 9.10
C ALA A 218 35.65 6.99 7.83
N LYS A 219 36.19 5.77 8.00
CA LYS A 219 36.57 4.83 6.93
C LYS A 219 35.44 3.89 6.51
N THR A 220 34.38 3.77 7.30
CA THR A 220 33.21 2.92 6.99
C THR A 220 32.02 3.79 6.59
N LYS A 221 31.44 3.53 5.42
CA LYS A 221 30.21 4.21 4.96
C LYS A 221 28.98 3.42 5.44
N PRO A 222 27.95 4.07 6.01
CA PRO A 222 26.67 3.43 6.26
C PRO A 222 26.04 2.90 4.97
N LEU A 223 25.38 1.74 5.05
CA LEU A 223 24.77 1.06 3.90
C LEU A 223 23.24 1.01 3.97
N PRO A 224 22.55 0.92 2.82
CA PRO A 224 21.11 0.71 2.79
C PRO A 224 20.67 -0.55 3.53
N LEU A 225 19.43 -0.54 4.01
CA LEU A 225 18.75 -1.70 4.59
C LEU A 225 17.41 -1.92 3.89
N ILE A 226 17.21 -3.10 3.30
CA ILE A 226 15.97 -3.50 2.63
C ILE A 226 15.29 -4.61 3.42
N PHE A 227 14.04 -4.38 3.85
CA PHE A 227 13.15 -5.45 4.31
C PHE A 227 12.36 -6.03 3.13
N ALA A 228 12.30 -7.35 3.02
CA ALA A 228 11.67 -8.08 1.93
C ALA A 228 10.68 -9.13 2.46
N PHE A 229 9.37 -8.86 2.32
CA PHE A 229 8.29 -9.67 2.90
C PHE A 229 7.68 -10.67 1.89
N HIS A 230 7.71 -11.95 2.24
CA HIS A 230 7.20 -13.06 1.40
C HIS A 230 5.66 -13.07 1.28
N GLY A 231 5.13 -13.75 0.26
CA GLY A 231 3.70 -13.94 0.04
C GLY A 231 3.00 -14.88 1.04
N TYR A 232 1.68 -15.02 0.96
CA TYR A 232 0.94 -15.90 1.87
C TYR A 232 1.24 -17.38 1.58
N ARG A 233 1.60 -18.12 2.63
CA ARG A 233 2.08 -19.52 2.64
C ARG A 233 3.54 -19.70 2.19
N GLU A 234 4.15 -18.68 1.61
CA GLU A 234 5.58 -18.71 1.25
C GLU A 234 6.49 -18.69 2.49
N GLN A 235 7.76 -18.96 2.26
CA GLN A 235 8.84 -18.88 3.24
C GLN A 235 9.78 -17.71 2.93
N ALA A 236 10.50 -17.21 3.94
CA ALA A 236 11.52 -16.18 3.78
C ALA A 236 12.65 -16.59 2.81
N ASP A 237 13.00 -17.88 2.73
CA ASP A 237 14.02 -18.37 1.80
C ASP A 237 13.55 -18.38 0.33
N GLN A 238 12.24 -18.49 0.07
CA GLN A 238 11.66 -18.43 -1.27
C GLN A 238 11.79 -16.99 -1.79
N MET A 239 11.33 -16.01 -1.02
CA MET A 239 11.52 -14.58 -1.30
C MET A 239 13.01 -14.23 -1.51
N ALA A 240 13.91 -14.79 -0.70
CA ALA A 240 15.35 -14.57 -0.82
C ALA A 240 15.97 -15.20 -2.09
N ARG A 241 15.37 -16.25 -2.64
CA ARG A 241 15.81 -16.91 -3.88
C ARG A 241 15.18 -16.29 -5.13
N TYR A 242 13.88 -16.03 -5.13
CA TYR A 242 13.16 -15.57 -6.32
C TYR A 242 13.38 -14.09 -6.65
N THR A 243 13.59 -13.22 -5.65
CA THR A 243 13.78 -11.78 -5.88
C THR A 243 15.18 -11.39 -6.36
N GLY A 244 16.23 -12.08 -5.89
CA GLY A 244 17.62 -11.67 -6.13
C GLY A 244 18.05 -10.35 -5.46
N LEU A 245 17.28 -9.81 -4.51
CA LEU A 245 17.63 -8.56 -3.80
C LEU A 245 18.97 -8.66 -3.05
N ALA A 246 19.38 -9.86 -2.66
CA ALA A 246 20.68 -10.16 -2.04
C ALA A 246 21.91 -9.83 -2.92
N ASP A 247 21.73 -9.62 -4.22
CA ASP A 247 22.82 -9.26 -5.15
C ASP A 247 23.08 -7.73 -5.20
N LYS A 248 22.32 -6.93 -4.44
CA LYS A 248 22.47 -5.46 -4.36
C LYS A 248 23.42 -5.04 -3.22
N GLU A 249 23.99 -3.84 -3.29
CA GLU A 249 24.87 -3.29 -2.24
C GLU A 249 24.06 -2.74 -1.04
N ALA A 250 23.23 -3.60 -0.46
CA ALA A 250 22.36 -3.30 0.69
C ALA A 250 22.39 -4.48 1.67
N ILE A 251 22.23 -4.21 2.96
CA ILE A 251 21.85 -5.26 3.91
C ILE A 251 20.40 -5.64 3.59
N VAL A 252 20.11 -6.92 3.39
CA VAL A 252 18.75 -7.38 3.04
C VAL A 252 18.23 -8.35 4.09
N VAL A 253 17.04 -8.07 4.60
CA VAL A 253 16.36 -8.84 5.64
C VAL A 253 15.07 -9.42 5.06
N TYR A 254 14.90 -10.73 5.21
CA TYR A 254 13.70 -11.47 4.84
C TYR A 254 13.06 -12.06 6.11
N PRO A 255 12.13 -11.36 6.79
CA PRO A 255 11.51 -11.87 8.01
C PRO A 255 10.51 -13.01 7.72
N GLN A 256 10.28 -13.93 8.67
CA GLN A 256 9.28 -14.99 8.54
C GLN A 256 7.96 -14.60 9.24
N GLY A 257 6.85 -14.63 8.49
CA GLY A 257 5.50 -14.37 9.00
C GLY A 257 4.96 -15.52 9.86
N VAL A 258 4.18 -15.25 10.90
CA VAL A 258 3.69 -16.29 11.83
C VAL A 258 2.61 -17.15 11.15
N GLY A 259 2.94 -18.41 10.87
CA GLY A 259 2.10 -19.27 10.04
C GLY A 259 2.08 -18.82 8.58
N ASN A 260 3.18 -18.23 8.11
CA ASN A 260 3.43 -17.81 6.74
C ASN A 260 2.43 -16.75 6.25
N ALA A 261 2.04 -15.84 7.14
CA ALA A 261 1.18 -14.71 6.86
C ALA A 261 1.63 -13.48 7.67
N TRP A 262 1.30 -12.30 7.14
CA TRP A 262 1.56 -10.99 7.75
C TRP A 262 0.26 -10.36 8.23
N GLU A 263 0.31 -9.67 9.37
CA GLU A 263 -0.85 -8.95 9.90
C GLU A 263 -1.39 -7.88 8.92
N GLY A 264 -2.71 -7.69 8.96
CA GLY A 264 -3.45 -6.86 8.01
C GLY A 264 -4.38 -7.67 7.12
N ALA A 265 -3.96 -8.88 6.73
CA ALA A 265 -4.82 -9.85 6.05
C ALA A 265 -5.77 -10.59 7.03
N PRO A 266 -6.98 -11.01 6.60
CA PRO A 266 -7.95 -11.66 7.48
C PRO A 266 -7.45 -13.00 8.06
N TYR A 267 -6.67 -13.75 7.27
CA TYR A 267 -6.07 -15.04 7.63
C TYR A 267 -4.77 -14.96 8.45
N ALA A 268 -4.31 -13.75 8.82
CA ALA A 268 -3.12 -13.59 9.64
C ALA A 268 -3.33 -14.13 11.07
N LYS A 269 -2.35 -14.91 11.56
CA LYS A 269 -2.37 -15.46 12.93
C LYS A 269 -2.00 -14.43 14.00
N VAL A 270 -1.28 -13.39 13.60
CA VAL A 270 -0.80 -12.27 14.44
C VAL A 270 -1.51 -10.98 14.06
N LYS A 271 -1.74 -10.11 15.04
CA LYS A 271 -2.52 -8.86 14.91
C LYS A 271 -2.01 -7.82 15.92
N ARG A 272 -2.58 -6.61 15.91
CA ARG A 272 -2.32 -5.54 16.91
C ARG A 272 -0.87 -5.00 16.94
N GLY A 273 -0.16 -5.06 15.82
CA GLY A 273 1.20 -4.53 15.68
C GLY A 273 2.31 -5.52 16.10
N GLU A 274 2.03 -6.82 16.12
CA GLU A 274 3.02 -7.87 16.42
C GLU A 274 4.11 -7.99 15.35
N ASP A 275 3.78 -7.91 14.06
CA ASP A 275 4.79 -7.91 12.98
C ASP A 275 5.42 -6.53 12.82
N VAL A 276 4.64 -5.46 13.01
CA VAL A 276 5.15 -4.07 13.05
C VAL A 276 6.21 -3.91 14.17
N ARG A 277 6.00 -4.56 15.32
CA ARG A 277 7.01 -4.66 16.39
C ARG A 277 8.20 -5.54 15.99
N PHE A 278 7.97 -6.65 15.30
CA PHE A 278 9.05 -7.53 14.84
C PHE A 278 9.98 -6.82 13.86
N VAL A 279 9.45 -6.02 12.92
CA VAL A 279 10.24 -5.15 12.04
C VAL A 279 11.12 -4.17 12.84
N ARG A 280 10.54 -3.48 13.84
CA ARG A 280 11.31 -2.59 14.73
C ARG A 280 12.37 -3.34 15.56
N ASP A 281 12.06 -4.52 16.09
CA ASP A 281 13.00 -5.31 16.89
C ASP A 281 14.16 -5.89 16.04
N ILE A 282 13.94 -6.20 14.74
CA ILE A 282 15.05 -6.52 13.81
C ILE A 282 15.84 -5.26 13.46
N LEU A 283 15.17 -4.13 13.19
CA LEU A 283 15.84 -2.87 12.83
C LEU A 283 16.78 -2.39 13.94
N ASP A 284 16.35 -2.50 15.21
CA ASP A 284 17.19 -2.31 16.40
C ASP A 284 18.38 -3.28 16.41
N ALA A 285 18.17 -4.57 16.13
CA ALA A 285 19.23 -5.57 16.18
C ALA A 285 20.29 -5.39 15.07
N VAL A 286 19.86 -5.14 13.83
CA VAL A 286 20.75 -4.90 12.68
C VAL A 286 21.53 -3.60 12.88
N SER A 287 20.87 -2.51 13.29
CA SER A 287 21.54 -1.21 13.56
C SER A 287 22.40 -1.23 14.84
N SER A 288 22.26 -2.26 15.69
CA SER A 288 23.19 -2.51 16.81
C SER A 288 24.47 -3.23 16.39
N THR A 289 24.49 -3.89 15.23
CA THR A 289 25.65 -4.64 14.72
C THR A 289 26.32 -3.95 13.55
N TYR A 290 25.57 -3.31 12.66
CA TYR A 290 26.05 -2.72 11.41
C TYR A 290 25.69 -1.24 11.30
N GLN A 291 26.51 -0.49 10.56
CA GLN A 291 26.18 0.89 10.18
C GLN A 291 25.12 0.88 9.06
N VAL A 292 23.86 0.77 9.47
CA VAL A 292 22.70 1.03 8.61
C VAL A 292 22.61 2.53 8.35
N ASP A 293 22.46 2.94 7.10
CA ASP A 293 22.18 4.34 6.74
C ASP A 293 20.75 4.69 7.14
N ALA A 294 20.60 5.62 8.08
CA ALA A 294 19.32 6.04 8.64
C ALA A 294 18.36 6.63 7.59
N ASN A 295 18.89 7.12 6.48
CA ASN A 295 18.14 7.77 5.41
C ASN A 295 17.95 6.86 4.17
N ARG A 296 18.38 5.59 4.24
CA ARG A 296 18.22 4.57 3.19
C ARG A 296 17.71 3.22 3.75
N ILE A 297 16.59 3.28 4.47
CA ILE A 297 15.87 2.11 5.00
C ILE A 297 14.61 1.90 4.18
N TYR A 298 14.38 0.70 3.66
CA TYR A 298 13.34 0.42 2.66
C TYR A 298 12.53 -0.83 2.99
N ALA A 299 11.31 -0.91 2.47
CA ALA A 299 10.44 -2.07 2.58
C ALA A 299 9.80 -2.46 1.24
N THR A 300 9.95 -3.73 0.86
CA THR A 300 9.33 -4.35 -0.31
C THR A 300 8.74 -5.72 0.03
N GLY A 301 7.83 -6.23 -0.81
CA GLY A 301 7.14 -7.48 -0.53
C GLY A 301 6.14 -7.87 -1.61
N MET A 302 5.89 -9.17 -1.73
CA MET A 302 4.94 -9.73 -2.68
C MET A 302 3.61 -10.09 -2.02
N SER A 303 2.48 -9.91 -2.71
CA SER A 303 1.19 -10.49 -2.29
C SER A 303 0.76 -10.04 -0.88
N ASN A 304 0.64 -10.94 0.09
CA ASN A 304 0.42 -10.60 1.50
C ASN A 304 1.54 -9.75 2.09
N GLY A 305 2.80 -10.01 1.72
CA GLY A 305 3.95 -9.19 2.09
C GLY A 305 3.87 -7.79 1.48
N GLY A 306 3.39 -7.65 0.23
CA GLY A 306 3.08 -6.35 -0.38
C GLY A 306 1.95 -5.62 0.36
N GLY A 307 0.90 -6.34 0.76
CA GLY A 307 -0.13 -5.81 1.65
C GLY A 307 0.41 -5.40 3.04
N PHE A 308 1.50 -6.01 3.51
CA PHE A 308 2.18 -5.60 4.74
C PHE A 308 3.10 -4.38 4.51
N VAL A 309 3.73 -4.23 3.34
CA VAL A 309 4.43 -3.00 2.93
C VAL A 309 3.47 -1.81 2.93
N GLY A 310 2.27 -1.95 2.35
CA GLY A 310 1.23 -0.93 2.41
C GLY A 310 0.79 -0.60 3.85
N LYS A 311 0.83 -1.59 4.76
CA LYS A 311 0.54 -1.38 6.20
C LYS A 311 1.65 -0.58 6.87
N LEU A 312 2.91 -0.92 6.62
CA LEU A 312 4.07 -0.18 7.12
C LEU A 312 4.09 1.26 6.60
N ALA A 313 3.71 1.50 5.34
CA ALA A 313 3.57 2.86 4.79
C ALA A 313 2.47 3.70 5.48
N CYS A 314 1.46 3.04 6.05
CA CYS A 314 0.37 3.68 6.79
C CYS A 314 0.59 3.77 8.32
N GLU A 315 1.56 3.03 8.90
CA GLU A 315 1.84 3.01 10.35
C GLU A 315 3.24 3.48 10.75
N LEU A 316 4.26 3.30 9.91
CA LEU A 316 5.68 3.62 10.16
C LEU A 316 6.35 4.50 9.06
N PRO A 317 5.68 5.49 8.42
CA PRO A 317 6.30 6.27 7.35
C PRO A 317 7.62 6.95 7.79
N GLU A 318 7.76 7.32 9.06
CA GLU A 318 8.95 7.98 9.60
C GLU A 318 10.21 7.08 9.64
N GLU A 319 10.05 5.76 9.67
CA GLU A 319 11.14 4.79 9.81
C GLU A 319 11.77 4.39 8.46
N PHE A 320 11.11 4.68 7.34
CA PHE A 320 11.49 4.23 5.99
C PHE A 320 11.64 5.40 5.00
N ALA A 321 12.64 5.31 4.14
CA ALA A 321 12.93 6.28 3.08
C ALA A 321 12.10 6.05 1.81
N ALA A 322 11.66 4.81 1.53
CA ALA A 322 10.67 4.49 0.50
C ALA A 322 10.06 3.09 0.69
N PHE A 323 8.91 2.86 0.06
CA PHE A 323 8.16 1.60 0.04
C PHE A 323 7.92 1.14 -1.41
N ALA A 324 7.99 -0.17 -1.68
CA ALA A 324 7.70 -0.71 -3.01
C ALA A 324 6.98 -2.06 -2.96
N ALA A 325 5.69 -2.11 -3.30
CA ALA A 325 4.85 -3.30 -3.18
C ALA A 325 4.62 -4.00 -4.53
N VAL A 326 4.55 -5.33 -4.54
CA VAL A 326 4.45 -6.14 -5.77
C VAL A 326 3.28 -7.13 -5.69
N SER A 327 2.39 -7.13 -6.69
CA SER A 327 1.19 -7.96 -6.76
C SER A 327 0.38 -7.94 -5.44
N ALA A 328 0.24 -6.75 -4.84
CA ALA A 328 0.01 -6.56 -3.40
C ALA A 328 -1.46 -6.67 -2.95
N ALA A 329 -1.66 -7.27 -1.77
CA ALA A 329 -2.99 -7.61 -1.25
C ALA A 329 -3.50 -6.63 -0.18
N TYR A 330 -4.16 -5.56 -0.61
CA TYR A 330 -4.58 -4.42 0.22
C TYR A 330 -5.89 -4.64 1.02
N TYR A 331 -5.91 -5.66 1.89
CA TYR A 331 -7.03 -5.99 2.79
C TYR A 331 -7.36 -4.86 3.79
N SER A 332 -8.53 -4.92 4.42
CA SER A 332 -8.98 -3.87 5.35
C SER A 332 -7.99 -3.58 6.49
N GLY A 333 -7.30 -4.60 7.02
CA GLY A 333 -6.30 -4.44 8.07
C GLY A 333 -4.96 -3.83 7.61
N THR A 334 -4.73 -3.70 6.31
CA THR A 334 -3.59 -2.98 5.72
C THR A 334 -3.83 -1.47 5.76
N TRP A 335 -4.90 -0.99 5.13
CA TRP A 335 -5.13 0.45 4.93
C TRP A 335 -5.84 1.15 6.09
N ARG A 336 -6.47 0.40 7.02
CA ARG A 336 -7.27 0.98 8.13
C ARG A 336 -6.48 1.94 9.04
N ALA A 337 -5.15 1.88 9.06
CA ALA A 337 -4.33 2.84 9.79
C ALA A 337 -4.29 4.23 9.13
N CYS A 338 -4.35 4.31 7.81
CA CYS A 338 -4.36 5.56 7.04
C CYS A 338 -5.76 6.05 6.65
N ALA A 339 -6.80 5.21 6.71
CA ALA A 339 -8.18 5.62 6.46
C ALA A 339 -8.72 6.72 7.42
N GLU A 340 -9.73 7.44 6.94
CA GLU A 340 -10.52 8.38 7.73
C GLU A 340 -11.42 7.69 8.79
N LYS A 341 -11.92 8.49 9.74
CA LYS A 341 -12.75 7.97 10.83
C LYS A 341 -14.17 7.66 10.35
N GLY A 342 -14.48 6.38 10.20
CA GLY A 342 -15.82 5.89 9.86
C GLY A 342 -15.89 5.14 8.53
N SER A 343 -14.77 5.02 7.80
CA SER A 343 -14.68 4.20 6.59
C SER A 343 -15.11 2.74 6.86
N ASP A 344 -15.97 2.20 6.00
CA ASP A 344 -16.48 0.83 6.11
C ASP A 344 -15.49 -0.15 5.47
N PRO A 345 -14.94 -1.13 6.21
CA PRO A 345 -14.06 -2.16 5.63
C PRO A 345 -14.74 -3.04 4.58
N LYS A 346 -16.08 -3.08 4.52
CA LYS A 346 -16.84 -3.78 3.47
C LYS A 346 -17.07 -2.94 2.21
N ARG A 347 -16.60 -1.69 2.20
CA ARG A 347 -16.74 -0.76 1.08
C ARG A 347 -15.41 -0.06 0.78
N PRO A 348 -14.34 -0.81 0.46
CA PRO A 348 -13.01 -0.24 0.20
C PRO A 348 -13.05 0.84 -0.90
N GLU A 349 -13.96 0.75 -1.87
CA GLU A 349 -14.16 1.71 -2.96
C GLU A 349 -14.65 3.09 -2.49
N THR A 350 -15.01 3.24 -1.21
CA THR A 350 -15.40 4.52 -0.58
C THR A 350 -14.43 5.00 0.50
N VAL A 351 -13.27 4.35 0.63
CA VAL A 351 -12.27 4.70 1.63
C VAL A 351 -11.45 5.90 1.16
N HIS A 352 -11.49 6.99 1.93
CA HIS A 352 -10.52 8.06 1.82
C HIS A 352 -9.43 7.90 2.86
N PHE A 353 -8.17 8.18 2.47
CA PHE A 353 -7.06 8.22 3.42
C PHE A 353 -6.91 9.62 4.01
N LYS A 354 -6.77 9.68 5.33
CA LYS A 354 -6.45 10.92 6.05
C LYS A 354 -5.06 11.41 5.60
N ARG A 355 -4.93 12.72 5.43
CA ARG A 355 -3.62 13.40 5.26
C ARG A 355 -2.69 13.14 6.45
N GLY A 356 -1.39 13.22 6.20
CA GLY A 356 -0.36 13.04 7.23
C GLY A 356 0.97 12.60 6.62
N GLN A 357 1.95 12.29 7.48
CA GLN A 357 3.29 11.88 7.04
C GLN A 357 3.25 10.61 6.17
N THR A 358 4.13 10.59 5.18
CA THR A 358 4.33 9.54 4.17
C THR A 358 5.81 9.48 3.81
N SER A 359 6.19 8.40 3.13
CA SER A 359 7.42 8.31 2.33
C SER A 359 7.07 7.90 0.89
N PRO A 360 7.95 8.06 -0.10
CA PRO A 360 7.70 7.64 -1.48
C PRO A 360 7.22 6.19 -1.59
N TYR A 361 6.27 5.95 -2.50
CA TYR A 361 5.61 4.66 -2.66
C TYR A 361 5.49 4.23 -4.13
N LEU A 362 5.95 3.00 -4.40
CA LEU A 362 5.81 2.32 -5.69
C LEU A 362 4.86 1.12 -5.54
N ASP A 363 3.90 0.98 -6.45
CA ASP A 363 3.14 -0.26 -6.66
C ASP A 363 3.49 -0.89 -8.02
N ILE A 364 3.52 -2.23 -8.08
CA ILE A 364 3.73 -3.00 -9.30
C ILE A 364 2.71 -4.14 -9.36
N HIS A 365 1.73 -4.09 -10.25
CA HIS A 365 0.63 -5.08 -10.28
C HIS A 365 0.24 -5.54 -11.69
N GLY A 366 0.01 -6.85 -11.82
CA GLY A 366 -0.41 -7.48 -13.07
C GLY A 366 -1.92 -7.37 -13.31
N ARG A 367 -2.34 -6.85 -14.48
CA ARG A 367 -3.77 -6.73 -14.84
C ARG A 367 -4.46 -8.08 -15.08
N LYS A 368 -3.72 -9.18 -15.23
CA LYS A 368 -4.27 -10.54 -15.33
C LYS A 368 -4.11 -11.34 -14.04
N ASP A 369 -3.87 -10.68 -12.90
CA ASP A 369 -3.79 -11.35 -11.61
C ASP A 369 -5.15 -11.98 -11.21
N GLN A 370 -5.21 -13.31 -11.18
CA GLN A 370 -6.38 -14.12 -10.78
C GLN A 370 -6.33 -14.57 -9.30
N THR A 371 -5.42 -14.03 -8.50
CA THR A 371 -5.30 -14.31 -7.05
C THR A 371 -5.63 -13.06 -6.25
N ILE A 372 -5.07 -11.93 -6.61
CA ILE A 372 -5.34 -10.59 -6.06
C ILE A 372 -5.68 -9.71 -7.26
N HIS A 373 -6.96 -9.62 -7.61
CA HIS A 373 -7.42 -8.92 -8.80
C HIS A 373 -6.99 -7.45 -8.75
N TYR A 374 -6.54 -6.94 -9.90
CA TYR A 374 -6.01 -5.58 -10.05
C TYR A 374 -6.98 -4.50 -9.52
N ASP A 375 -8.28 -4.68 -9.75
CA ASP A 375 -9.35 -3.75 -9.34
C ASP A 375 -9.89 -3.99 -7.91
N GLY A 376 -9.41 -5.01 -7.19
CA GLY A 376 -9.82 -5.32 -5.81
C GLY A 376 -10.94 -6.36 -5.67
N GLY A 377 -11.68 -6.30 -4.54
CA GLY A 377 -12.92 -7.06 -4.32
C GLY A 377 -12.88 -8.08 -3.17
N PRO A 378 -13.77 -9.09 -3.17
CA PRO A 378 -13.93 -10.01 -2.03
C PRO A 378 -12.92 -11.15 -2.03
N ARG A 379 -12.18 -11.35 -0.92
CA ARG A 379 -11.36 -12.55 -0.73
C ARG A 379 -11.19 -12.95 0.74
N TYR A 380 -11.32 -14.25 1.02
CA TYR A 380 -11.21 -14.84 2.37
C TYR A 380 -12.15 -14.22 3.44
N GLY A 381 -13.28 -13.64 3.04
CA GLY A 381 -14.25 -13.02 3.94
C GLY A 381 -13.96 -11.57 4.33
N ASP A 382 -13.03 -10.91 3.63
CA ASP A 382 -12.76 -9.48 3.71
C ASP A 382 -12.77 -8.88 2.28
N GLU A 383 -12.99 -7.57 2.18
CA GLU A 383 -12.86 -6.83 0.92
C GLU A 383 -11.47 -6.16 0.87
N TYR A 384 -10.82 -6.15 -0.29
CA TYR A 384 -9.52 -5.50 -0.48
C TYR A 384 -9.56 -4.43 -1.59
N LEU A 385 -8.75 -3.38 -1.41
CA LEU A 385 -8.56 -2.32 -2.40
C LEU A 385 -7.85 -2.86 -3.64
N GLY A 386 -8.24 -2.39 -4.82
CA GLY A 386 -7.46 -2.56 -6.04
C GLY A 386 -6.13 -1.81 -5.94
N ALA A 387 -5.11 -2.29 -6.66
CA ALA A 387 -3.74 -1.79 -6.54
C ALA A 387 -3.61 -0.32 -6.98
N TYR A 388 -4.28 0.04 -8.08
CA TYR A 388 -4.39 1.43 -8.53
C TYR A 388 -5.14 2.32 -7.52
N GLU A 389 -6.20 1.80 -6.89
CA GLU A 389 -7.02 2.59 -5.96
C GLU A 389 -6.30 2.81 -4.61
N PHE A 390 -5.64 1.79 -4.05
CA PHE A 390 -4.76 1.96 -2.89
C PHE A 390 -3.70 3.03 -3.17
N THR A 391 -3.06 2.98 -4.34
CA THR A 391 -2.00 3.92 -4.71
C THR A 391 -2.55 5.34 -4.95
N GLN A 392 -3.78 5.47 -5.47
CA GLN A 392 -4.48 6.76 -5.57
C GLN A 392 -4.81 7.35 -4.19
N GLN A 393 -5.33 6.55 -3.26
CA GLN A 393 -5.59 7.00 -1.89
C GLN A 393 -4.29 7.34 -1.14
N TYR A 394 -3.20 6.61 -1.41
CA TYR A 394 -1.87 6.95 -0.89
C TYR A 394 -1.32 8.26 -1.51
N ALA A 395 -1.55 8.53 -2.80
CA ALA A 395 -1.21 9.81 -3.42
C ALA A 395 -1.99 10.99 -2.82
N ALA A 396 -3.29 10.82 -2.56
CA ALA A 396 -4.11 11.82 -1.87
C ALA A 396 -3.60 12.08 -0.43
N ARG A 397 -3.17 11.03 0.27
CA ARG A 397 -2.50 11.12 1.58
C ARG A 397 -1.15 11.84 1.51
N SER A 398 -0.35 11.59 0.48
CA SER A 398 0.94 12.26 0.17
C SER A 398 0.78 13.69 -0.37
N HIS A 399 -0.42 14.27 -0.31
CA HIS A 399 -0.73 15.65 -0.75
C HIS A 399 -0.45 15.92 -2.25
N CYS A 400 -0.45 14.90 -3.12
CA CYS A 400 -0.30 15.08 -4.57
C CYS A 400 -1.48 15.88 -5.17
N VAL A 401 -1.19 16.76 -6.14
CA VAL A 401 -2.20 17.65 -6.75
C VAL A 401 -2.06 17.75 -8.26
N GLY A 402 -3.17 17.53 -8.96
CA GLY A 402 -3.24 17.42 -10.41
C GLY A 402 -3.83 16.06 -10.84
N ALA A 403 -4.04 15.89 -12.14
CA ALA A 403 -4.39 14.58 -12.69
C ALA A 403 -3.14 13.68 -12.70
N PRO A 404 -3.28 12.36 -12.48
CA PRO A 404 -2.18 11.42 -12.66
C PRO A 404 -1.70 11.39 -14.11
N VAL A 405 -0.38 11.34 -14.30
CA VAL A 405 0.27 11.26 -15.61
C VAL A 405 0.53 9.80 -15.94
N THR A 406 -0.01 9.32 -17.06
CA THR A 406 0.18 7.93 -17.52
C THR A 406 1.12 7.88 -18.72
N THR A 407 2.29 7.25 -18.52
CA THR A 407 3.32 7.04 -19.54
C THR A 407 3.33 5.58 -19.99
N ARG A 408 3.35 5.35 -21.30
CA ARG A 408 3.55 4.02 -21.90
C ARG A 408 5.05 3.69 -21.82
N VAL A 409 5.43 2.72 -21.00
CA VAL A 409 6.81 2.23 -20.89
C VAL A 409 7.08 1.19 -21.98
N THR A 410 6.12 0.29 -22.20
CA THR A 410 6.03 -0.58 -23.37
C THR A 410 4.56 -0.78 -23.75
N ASP A 411 4.26 -1.52 -24.81
CA ASP A 411 2.87 -1.92 -25.12
C ASP A 411 2.20 -2.75 -24.01
N ALA A 412 3.00 -3.45 -23.19
CA ALA A 412 2.50 -4.19 -22.04
C ALA A 412 2.49 -3.38 -20.74
N ILE A 413 3.26 -2.29 -20.61
CA ILE A 413 3.54 -1.66 -19.32
C ILE A 413 3.17 -0.17 -19.33
N GLN A 414 2.29 0.22 -18.41
CA GLN A 414 1.91 1.61 -18.16
C GLN A 414 2.40 2.05 -16.78
N ARG A 415 3.20 3.12 -16.73
CA ARG A 415 3.60 3.81 -15.49
C ARG A 415 2.64 4.97 -15.26
N VAL A 416 2.05 5.05 -14.09
CA VAL A 416 1.20 6.16 -13.65
C VAL A 416 1.89 6.88 -12.49
N GLN A 417 2.02 8.20 -12.56
CA GLN A 417 2.66 9.00 -11.51
C GLN A 417 1.74 10.15 -11.10
N TRP A 418 1.60 10.38 -9.80
CA TRP A 418 0.81 11.50 -9.27
C TRP A 418 1.72 12.73 -9.08
N PRO A 419 1.46 13.87 -9.74
CA PRO A 419 2.35 15.01 -9.70
C PRO A 419 2.17 15.86 -8.42
N ASN A 420 3.17 16.72 -8.16
CA ASN A 420 3.13 17.79 -7.14
C ASN A 420 2.81 17.30 -5.71
N CYS A 421 3.33 16.13 -5.31
CA CYS A 421 3.18 15.64 -3.94
C CYS A 421 3.91 16.54 -2.93
N GLY A 422 3.38 16.58 -1.70
CA GLY A 422 3.97 17.38 -0.63
C GLY A 422 5.37 16.88 -0.26
N HIS A 423 6.22 17.77 0.25
CA HIS A 423 7.53 17.43 0.85
C HIS A 423 8.47 16.58 -0.04
N GLY A 424 8.35 16.66 -1.37
CA GLY A 424 9.22 15.91 -2.29
C GLY A 424 8.92 14.41 -2.37
N MET A 425 7.73 13.98 -1.95
CA MET A 425 7.28 12.59 -2.13
C MET A 425 7.13 12.24 -3.62
N GLU A 426 7.32 10.97 -3.96
CA GLU A 426 6.86 10.39 -5.23
C GLU A 426 5.84 9.28 -4.94
N VAL A 427 4.76 9.22 -5.73
CA VAL A 427 3.83 8.09 -5.72
C VAL A 427 3.62 7.60 -7.15
N THR A 428 3.96 6.35 -7.39
CA THR A 428 4.07 5.74 -8.72
C THR A 428 3.42 4.34 -8.74
N HIS A 429 2.74 4.02 -9.84
CA HIS A 429 2.05 2.74 -10.06
C HIS A 429 2.45 2.14 -11.41
N LEU A 430 2.87 0.88 -11.43
CA LEU A 430 3.17 0.12 -12.64
C LEU A 430 2.08 -0.90 -12.92
N ALA A 431 1.27 -0.63 -13.94
CA ALA A 431 0.26 -1.55 -14.43
C ALA A 431 0.82 -2.40 -15.57
N ILE A 432 0.97 -3.70 -15.33
CA ILE A 432 1.55 -4.65 -16.29
C ILE A 432 0.41 -5.47 -16.91
N GLY A 433 0.11 -5.21 -18.18
CA GLY A 433 -1.08 -5.66 -18.91
C GLY A 433 -1.15 -7.16 -19.20
N ASP A 434 -0.03 -7.86 -19.18
CA ASP A 434 0.06 -9.31 -19.44
C ASP A 434 0.31 -10.17 -18.20
N ALA A 435 0.85 -9.60 -17.11
CA ALA A 435 1.26 -10.34 -15.92
C ALA A 435 0.09 -10.80 -15.03
N GLY A 436 0.26 -11.99 -14.44
CA GLY A 436 -0.57 -12.54 -13.37
C GLY A 436 0.04 -12.36 -11.97
N HIS A 437 -0.33 -13.23 -11.02
CA HIS A 437 0.14 -13.17 -9.63
C HIS A 437 1.59 -13.67 -9.48
N THR A 438 2.56 -12.78 -9.66
CA THR A 438 4.00 -13.09 -9.64
C THR A 438 4.83 -11.92 -9.08
N TRP A 439 6.12 -12.17 -8.83
CA TRP A 439 7.16 -11.16 -8.79
C TRP A 439 7.75 -11.04 -10.21
N MET A 440 7.58 -9.90 -10.87
CA MET A 440 7.90 -9.81 -12.30
C MET A 440 9.42 -9.89 -12.52
N GLY A 441 9.86 -10.82 -13.37
CA GLY A 441 11.29 -11.12 -13.57
C GLY A 441 11.94 -11.91 -12.43
N GLU A 442 11.18 -12.74 -11.71
CA GLU A 442 11.71 -13.63 -10.68
C GLU A 442 12.60 -14.77 -11.22
N ARG A 443 13.51 -15.27 -10.38
CA ARG A 443 14.68 -16.06 -10.81
C ARG A 443 14.51 -17.58 -10.81
N THR A 444 13.39 -18.11 -10.33
CA THR A 444 13.28 -19.52 -9.89
C THR A 444 12.03 -20.27 -10.34
N GLY A 445 10.95 -19.56 -10.65
CA GLY A 445 9.63 -20.15 -10.84
C GLY A 445 8.88 -20.45 -9.54
N GLU A 446 9.24 -19.81 -8.42
CA GLU A 446 8.60 -20.01 -7.10
C GLU A 446 7.61 -18.90 -6.70
N ALA A 447 7.53 -17.78 -7.43
CA ALA A 447 6.76 -16.61 -6.98
C ALA A 447 5.25 -16.78 -7.21
N GLY A 448 4.48 -16.84 -6.12
CA GLY A 448 3.02 -16.91 -6.16
C GLY A 448 2.46 -18.09 -6.96
N LYS A 449 1.31 -17.88 -7.63
CA LYS A 449 0.67 -18.93 -8.44
C LYS A 449 1.26 -19.08 -9.85
N ALA A 450 2.04 -18.10 -10.32
CA ALA A 450 2.78 -18.21 -11.58
C ALA A 450 3.86 -19.32 -11.56
N ALA A 451 4.11 -19.92 -10.39
CA ALA A 451 4.83 -21.17 -10.24
C ALA A 451 4.27 -22.33 -11.11
N ALA A 452 2.99 -22.28 -11.52
CA ALA A 452 2.31 -23.33 -12.27
C ALA A 452 1.70 -22.88 -13.62
N ASP A 453 1.96 -21.66 -14.07
CA ASP A 453 1.38 -21.11 -15.32
C ASP A 453 2.42 -21.14 -16.46
N PRO A 454 2.13 -21.79 -17.61
CA PRO A 454 3.06 -21.84 -18.74
C PRO A 454 3.15 -20.52 -19.54
N SER A 455 2.31 -19.50 -19.27
CA SER A 455 2.40 -18.17 -19.90
C SER A 455 3.55 -17.29 -19.38
N ARG A 456 4.53 -17.90 -18.69
CA ARG A 456 5.58 -17.27 -17.87
C ARG A 456 6.30 -16.07 -18.47
N GLU A 457 6.56 -16.08 -19.77
CA GLU A 457 7.22 -14.96 -20.45
C GLU A 457 6.68 -14.76 -21.87
N SER A 458 5.84 -13.74 -22.07
CA SER A 458 5.69 -13.11 -23.39
C SER A 458 5.45 -11.62 -23.24
N LYS A 459 6.33 -10.81 -23.85
CA LYS A 459 6.30 -9.34 -24.01
C LYS A 459 6.65 -8.43 -22.81
N SER A 460 6.52 -8.83 -21.55
CA SER A 460 6.87 -7.96 -20.40
C SER A 460 8.35 -7.93 -19.96
N LYS A 461 9.28 -8.61 -20.67
CA LYS A 461 10.72 -8.73 -20.29
C LYS A 461 11.49 -7.41 -20.12
N ALA A 462 10.99 -6.28 -20.62
CA ALA A 462 11.66 -4.99 -20.53
C ALA A 462 11.84 -4.45 -19.10
N VAL A 463 11.05 -4.93 -18.14
CA VAL A 463 11.04 -4.43 -16.75
C VAL A 463 10.98 -5.60 -15.77
N THR A 464 11.81 -5.57 -14.73
CA THR A 464 11.72 -6.51 -13.60
C THR A 464 11.33 -5.75 -12.33
N ALA A 465 10.56 -6.40 -11.45
CA ALA A 465 10.19 -5.83 -10.16
C ALA A 465 11.45 -5.51 -9.32
N THR A 466 12.45 -6.40 -9.32
CA THR A 466 13.75 -6.14 -8.65
C THR A 466 14.50 -4.95 -9.24
N GLY A 467 14.36 -4.68 -10.53
CA GLY A 467 14.93 -3.51 -11.21
C GLY A 467 14.29 -2.21 -10.74
N GLU A 468 12.96 -2.10 -10.89
CA GLU A 468 12.21 -0.89 -10.51
C GLU A 468 12.28 -0.63 -9.00
N VAL A 469 12.15 -1.67 -8.16
CA VAL A 469 12.31 -1.57 -6.69
C VAL A 469 13.68 -1.02 -6.32
N ALA A 470 14.76 -1.51 -6.94
CA ALA A 470 16.11 -1.02 -6.65
C ALA A 470 16.35 0.41 -7.17
N ALA A 471 15.85 0.75 -8.36
CA ALA A 471 15.96 2.09 -8.93
C ALA A 471 15.20 3.13 -8.09
N PHE A 472 13.96 2.79 -7.68
CA PHE A 472 13.12 3.62 -6.83
C PHE A 472 13.74 3.84 -5.45
N PHE A 473 14.37 2.81 -4.86
CA PHE A 473 15.05 2.95 -3.58
C PHE A 473 16.31 3.83 -3.68
N GLU A 474 17.17 3.67 -4.70
CA GLU A 474 18.43 4.44 -4.75
C GLU A 474 18.22 5.96 -4.91
N VAL A 475 17.19 6.39 -5.66
CA VAL A 475 16.85 7.81 -5.80
C VAL A 475 16.19 8.42 -4.56
N HIS A 476 15.48 7.61 -3.75
CA HIS A 476 14.70 8.09 -2.63
C HIS A 476 15.45 7.92 -1.32
N ARG A 477 15.84 9.04 -0.73
CA ARG A 477 16.50 9.11 0.57
C ARG A 477 15.69 10.02 1.47
N ARG A 478 15.55 9.65 2.75
CA ARG A 478 14.87 10.53 3.72
C ARG A 478 15.72 11.78 3.95
N SER A 479 15.10 12.95 3.95
CA SER A 479 15.71 14.25 4.28
C SER A 479 15.66 14.56 5.78
#